data_AF-A0A1H9VLG8-F1
#
_entry.id   AF-A0A1H9VLG8-F1
#
_cell.length_a   1.000
_cell.length_b   1.000
_cell.length_c   1.000
_cell.angle_alpha   90.00
_cell.angle_beta   90.00
_cell.angle_gamma   90.00
#
_symmetry.space_group_name_H-M   'P 1'
#
loop_
_entity.id
_entity.type
_entity.pdbx_description
1 polymer ?
#
loop_
_entity_poly.entity_id
_entity_poly.type
_entity_poly.pdbx_seq_one_letter_code
_entity_poly.pdbx_strand_id
1 'polypeptide(L)'
;MRRMLAVLALVASSFVVTSAASAASCANVKVVVDFTSFGGGVQTACTTVDPSSGIVALQNVKFVVGYVPRQPGFVCTINALPNPCNGAPTTAYWSYWHGTPGGTWTYSSSGAGSYNPAPGTVEGWSFGAGTAPSTTP
;
A
#
# COMPACT_ATOMS: atom_id res chain seq x y z
N MET A 1 54.88 -47.96 -16.55
CA MET A 1 54.85 -46.56 -16.10
C MET A 1 53.41 -46.07 -16.07
N ARG A 2 53.02 -45.46 -14.94
CA ARG A 2 51.75 -44.86 -14.49
C ARG A 2 50.52 -44.80 -15.45
N ARG A 3 49.45 -45.48 -15.02
CA ARG A 3 48.05 -45.18 -15.40
C ARG A 3 47.63 -43.89 -14.68
N MET A 4 47.23 -42.85 -15.41
CA MET A 4 46.57 -41.67 -14.85
C MET A 4 45.09 -41.71 -15.21
N LEU A 5 44.23 -41.91 -14.20
CA LEU A 5 42.79 -41.66 -14.32
C LEU A 5 42.56 -40.17 -14.05
N ALA A 6 42.01 -39.46 -15.03
CA ALA A 6 41.49 -38.11 -14.86
C ALA A 6 40.04 -38.21 -14.37
N VAL A 7 39.79 -37.78 -13.13
CA VAL A 7 38.44 -37.66 -12.58
C VAL A 7 37.88 -36.30 -13.00
N LEU A 8 36.95 -36.30 -13.95
CA LEU A 8 36.19 -35.12 -14.35
C LEU A 8 35.11 -34.86 -13.29
N ALA A 9 35.32 -33.88 -12.42
CA ALA A 9 34.30 -33.44 -11.47
C ALA A 9 33.27 -32.56 -12.20
N LEU A 10 32.07 -33.08 -12.45
CA LEU A 10 30.93 -32.27 -12.89
C LEU A 10 30.43 -31.42 -11.73
N VAL A 11 30.64 -30.11 -11.81
CA VAL A 11 30.04 -29.14 -10.89
C VAL A 11 28.62 -28.86 -11.37
N ALA A 12 27.63 -29.45 -10.72
CA ALA A 12 26.22 -29.16 -10.98
C ALA A 12 25.85 -27.82 -10.31
N SER A 13 25.70 -26.75 -11.10
CA SER A 13 25.22 -25.45 -10.62
C SER A 13 23.71 -25.53 -10.34
N SER A 14 23.34 -25.62 -9.07
CA SER A 14 21.96 -25.49 -8.62
C SER A 14 21.51 -24.03 -8.76
N PHE A 15 20.78 -23.70 -9.83
CA PHE A 15 20.09 -22.42 -9.95
C PHE A 15 18.90 -22.41 -8.99
N VAL A 16 19.01 -21.61 -7.92
CA VAL A 16 17.89 -21.34 -7.03
C VAL A 16 16.97 -20.38 -7.77
N VAL A 17 15.86 -20.87 -8.32
CA VAL A 17 14.79 -20.02 -8.83
C VAL A 17 14.08 -19.42 -7.62
N THR A 18 14.44 -18.19 -7.24
CA THR A 18 13.66 -17.41 -6.28
C THR A 18 12.34 -17.07 -6.95
N SER A 19 11.28 -17.80 -6.64
CA SER A 19 9.92 -17.43 -7.04
C SER A 19 9.67 -15.99 -6.61
N ALA A 20 9.33 -15.11 -7.55
CA ALA A 20 8.82 -13.79 -7.22
C ALA A 20 7.68 -13.98 -6.23
N ALA A 21 7.79 -13.37 -5.04
CA ALA A 21 6.72 -13.40 -4.06
C ALA A 21 5.46 -12.90 -4.75
N SER A 22 4.53 -13.80 -5.06
CA SER A 22 3.21 -13.44 -5.54
C SER A 22 2.62 -12.52 -4.48
N ALA A 23 2.48 -11.23 -4.79
CA ALA A 23 1.78 -10.31 -3.91
C ALA A 23 0.44 -10.97 -3.58
N ALA A 24 0.28 -11.41 -2.33
CA ALA A 24 -0.87 -12.21 -1.95
C ALA A 24 -2.14 -11.43 -2.34
N SER A 25 -2.98 -12.04 -3.16
CA SER A 25 -4.25 -11.44 -3.55
C SER A 25 -5.11 -11.30 -2.29
N CYS A 26 -5.53 -10.08 -1.96
CA CYS A 26 -6.49 -9.88 -0.88
C CYS A 26 -7.86 -10.39 -1.36
N ALA A 27 -8.56 -11.15 -0.51
CA ALA A 27 -9.92 -11.61 -0.83
C ALA A 27 -10.92 -10.45 -0.92
N ASN A 28 -10.76 -9.46 -0.03
CA ASN A 28 -11.50 -8.21 -0.04
C ASN A 28 -10.57 -7.10 -0.56
N VAL A 29 -10.33 -6.04 0.21
CA VAL A 29 -9.59 -4.87 -0.24
C VAL A 29 -8.17 -4.88 0.31
N LYS A 30 -7.19 -4.59 -0.55
CA LYS A 30 -5.83 -4.25 -0.11
C LYS A 30 -5.77 -2.76 0.25
N VAL A 31 -5.22 -2.44 1.40
CA VAL A 31 -4.97 -1.08 1.87
C VAL A 31 -3.47 -0.81 1.78
N VAL A 32 -3.08 0.29 1.13
CA VAL A 32 -1.69 0.74 0.98
C VAL A 32 -1.55 2.16 1.54
N VAL A 33 -0.78 2.35 2.60
CA VAL A 33 -0.51 3.68 3.17
C VAL A 33 0.97 3.99 3.06
N ASP A 34 1.28 5.06 2.34
CA ASP A 34 2.63 5.53 2.07
C ASP A 34 3.05 6.63 3.06
N PHE A 35 3.97 6.30 3.98
CA PHE A 35 4.55 7.23 4.93
C PHE A 35 5.94 7.77 4.52
N THR A 36 6.37 7.56 3.28
CA THR A 36 7.71 7.97 2.81
C THR A 36 7.95 9.48 2.92
N SER A 37 6.92 10.31 2.74
CA SER A 37 6.96 11.76 2.98
C SER A 37 7.33 12.15 4.41
N PHE A 38 7.23 11.21 5.36
CA PHE A 38 7.62 11.37 6.76
C PHE A 38 8.91 10.61 7.11
N GLY A 39 9.65 10.09 6.12
CA GLY A 39 10.82 9.23 6.32
C GLY A 39 10.49 7.80 6.74
N GLY A 40 9.20 7.43 6.70
CA GLY A 40 8.73 6.06 6.94
C GLY A 40 8.80 5.19 5.67
N GLY A 41 8.13 4.04 5.73
CA GLY A 41 7.94 3.14 4.59
C GLY A 41 6.47 3.04 4.17
N VAL A 42 6.23 2.26 3.12
CA VAL A 42 4.88 1.88 2.70
C VAL A 42 4.38 0.71 3.55
N GLN A 43 3.17 0.84 4.09
CA GLN A 43 2.51 -0.18 4.88
C GLN A 43 1.31 -0.75 4.12
N THR A 44 1.21 -2.08 4.06
CA THR A 44 0.15 -2.77 3.31
C THR A 44 -0.57 -3.79 4.18
N ALA A 45 -1.89 -3.88 4.05
CA ALA A 45 -2.68 -4.91 4.73
C ALA A 45 -3.95 -5.26 3.93
N CYS A 46 -4.44 -6.49 4.09
CA CYS A 46 -5.71 -6.91 3.51
C CYS A 46 -6.84 -6.81 4.53
N THR A 47 -8.01 -6.29 4.13
CA THR A 47 -9.21 -6.36 4.98
C THR A 47 -9.72 -7.80 5.04
N THR A 48 -10.14 -8.25 6.22
CA THR A 48 -10.74 -9.58 6.43
C THR A 48 -12.23 -9.62 6.08
N VAL A 49 -12.87 -8.45 6.04
CA VAL A 49 -14.25 -8.24 5.62
C VAL A 49 -14.29 -7.22 4.48
N ASP A 50 -15.38 -7.25 3.71
CA ASP A 50 -15.66 -6.27 2.66
C ASP A 50 -15.98 -4.90 3.31
N PRO A 51 -15.13 -3.87 3.13
CA PRO A 51 -15.35 -2.57 3.75
C PRO A 51 -16.36 -1.74 2.96
N SER A 52 -17.29 -1.07 3.64
CA SER A 52 -18.28 -0.21 2.98
C SER A 52 -17.72 1.13 2.48
N SER A 53 -16.48 1.48 2.85
CA SER A 53 -15.79 2.66 2.33
C SER A 53 -14.27 2.58 2.49
N GLY A 54 -13.53 3.47 1.83
CA GLY A 54 -12.07 3.61 2.02
C GLY A 54 -11.67 3.92 3.47
N ILE A 55 -12.44 4.75 4.18
CA ILE A 55 -12.21 5.01 5.62
C ILE A 55 -12.41 3.72 6.44
N VAL A 56 -13.46 2.96 6.15
CA VAL A 56 -13.72 1.68 6.83
C VAL A 56 -12.62 0.67 6.50
N ALA A 57 -12.07 0.68 5.28
CA ALA A 57 -10.95 -0.16 4.90
C ALA A 57 -9.70 0.13 5.74
N LEU A 58 -9.31 1.40 5.92
CA LEU A 58 -8.23 1.81 6.82
C LEU A 58 -8.43 1.29 8.25
N GLN A 59 -9.62 1.50 8.79
CA GLN A 59 -9.97 1.12 10.16
C GLN A 59 -9.98 -0.40 10.36
N ASN A 60 -10.46 -1.16 9.37
CA ASN A 60 -10.47 -2.62 9.40
C ASN A 60 -9.05 -3.19 9.53
N VAL A 61 -8.05 -2.55 8.92
CA VAL A 61 -6.64 -2.93 9.02
C VAL A 61 -5.86 -2.12 10.08
N LYS A 62 -6.58 -1.50 11.02
CA LYS A 62 -6.05 -0.85 12.24
C LYS A 62 -5.26 0.44 12.04
N PHE A 63 -5.38 1.10 10.88
CA PHE A 63 -4.93 2.49 10.76
C PHE A 63 -5.85 3.41 11.57
N VAL A 64 -5.25 4.34 12.32
CA VAL A 64 -5.99 5.34 13.10
C VAL A 64 -6.12 6.61 12.27
N VAL A 65 -7.36 6.99 11.96
CA VAL A 65 -7.67 8.18 11.16
C VAL A 65 -8.07 9.34 12.07
N GLY A 66 -7.37 10.47 11.95
CA GLY A 66 -7.78 11.75 12.52
C GLY A 66 -8.28 12.70 11.44
N TYR A 67 -9.28 13.51 11.78
CA TYR A 67 -9.89 14.47 10.84
C TYR A 67 -9.44 15.90 11.13
N VAL A 68 -9.56 16.76 10.11
CA VAL A 68 -9.33 18.20 10.26
C VAL A 68 -10.35 18.75 11.28
N PRO A 69 -9.92 19.51 12.30
CA PRO A 69 -10.85 20.11 13.26
C PRO A 69 -11.91 20.97 12.57
N ARG A 70 -13.18 20.76 12.94
CA ARG A 70 -14.36 21.43 12.35
C ARG A 70 -14.61 21.14 10.86
N GLN A 71 -13.92 20.16 10.28
CA GLN A 71 -14.20 19.64 8.93
C GLN A 71 -14.28 18.10 8.96
N PRO A 72 -15.38 17.53 9.50
CA PRO A 72 -15.57 16.09 9.55
C PRO A 72 -15.46 15.46 8.15
N GLY A 73 -14.84 14.29 8.08
CA GLY A 73 -14.66 13.55 6.83
C GLY A 73 -13.41 13.93 6.03
N PHE A 74 -12.76 15.07 6.31
CA PHE A 74 -11.48 15.38 5.69
C PHE A 74 -10.32 14.84 6.54
N VAL A 75 -9.62 13.82 6.03
CA VAL A 75 -8.53 13.15 6.73
C VAL A 75 -7.37 14.13 6.94
N CYS A 76 -7.02 14.36 8.20
CA CYS A 76 -5.83 15.12 8.55
C CYS A 76 -4.67 14.21 8.91
N THR A 77 -4.91 13.16 9.69
CA THR A 77 -3.84 12.25 10.11
C THR A 77 -4.18 10.79 9.85
N ILE A 78 -3.14 10.03 9.51
CA ILE A 78 -3.17 8.56 9.56
C ILE A 78 -2.03 8.14 10.47
N ASN A 79 -2.32 7.31 11.47
CA ASN A 79 -1.39 6.93 12.55
C ASN A 79 -0.68 8.15 13.18
N ALA A 80 -1.47 9.19 13.47
CA ALA A 80 -1.02 10.45 14.07
C ALA A 80 -0.03 11.27 13.23
N LEU A 81 0.16 10.98 11.94
CA LEU A 81 0.99 11.79 11.03
C LEU A 81 0.16 12.58 10.02
N PRO A 82 0.49 13.84 9.73
CA PRO A 82 1.49 14.67 10.40
C PRO A 82 1.11 14.95 11.87
N ASN A 83 2.12 15.18 12.72
CA ASN A 83 1.95 15.61 14.10
C ASN A 83 2.59 17.00 14.31
N PRO A 84 1.81 18.05 14.60
CA PRO A 84 0.35 18.06 14.71
C PRO A 84 -0.35 17.93 13.34
N CYS A 85 -1.68 17.74 13.37
CA CYS A 85 -2.53 17.93 12.20
C CYS A 85 -2.26 19.29 11.55
N ASN A 86 -1.94 19.29 10.26
CA ASN A 86 -1.54 20.50 9.52
C ASN A 86 -2.72 21.24 8.86
N GLY A 87 -3.96 20.77 9.06
CA GLY A 87 -5.16 21.32 8.42
C GLY A 87 -5.38 20.89 6.96
N ALA A 88 -4.57 19.95 6.45
CA ALA A 88 -4.68 19.38 5.11
C ALA A 88 -4.81 20.41 3.97
N PRO A 89 -3.88 21.39 3.84
CA PRO A 89 -3.84 22.27 2.68
C PRO A 89 -3.63 21.48 1.39
N THR A 90 -4.02 22.05 0.24
CA THR A 90 -3.90 21.41 -1.08
C THR A 90 -2.47 21.05 -1.48
N THR A 91 -1.46 21.63 -0.82
CA THR A 91 -0.04 21.33 -1.03
C THR A 91 0.50 20.21 -0.14
N ALA A 92 -0.23 19.79 0.90
CA ALA A 92 0.22 18.77 1.86
C ALA A 92 -0.98 18.14 2.59
N TYR A 93 -1.55 17.09 2.00
CA TYR A 93 -2.69 16.36 2.54
C TYR A 93 -2.58 14.84 2.28
N TRP A 94 -3.37 14.05 2.99
CA TRP A 94 -3.56 12.63 2.68
C TRP A 94 -4.45 12.49 1.44
N SER A 95 -3.81 12.27 0.30
CA SER A 95 -4.49 11.97 -0.96
C SER A 95 -4.99 10.52 -1.00
N TYR A 96 -6.09 10.29 -1.71
CA TYR A 96 -6.80 9.01 -1.75
C TYR A 96 -6.86 8.47 -3.18
N TRP A 97 -6.58 7.18 -3.32
CA TRP A 97 -6.32 6.53 -4.60
C TRP A 97 -6.99 5.16 -4.71
N HIS A 98 -7.33 4.78 -5.93
CA HIS A 98 -7.84 3.46 -6.27
C HIS A 98 -6.90 2.76 -7.25
N GLY A 99 -6.89 1.44 -7.20
CA GLY A 99 -6.15 0.61 -8.14
C GLY A 99 -6.62 -0.84 -8.13
N THR A 100 -6.02 -1.62 -9.01
CA THR A 100 -6.10 -3.08 -9.02
C THR A 100 -4.69 -3.64 -8.79
N PRO A 101 -4.54 -4.84 -8.22
CA PRO A 101 -3.23 -5.44 -8.01
C PRO A 101 -2.37 -5.45 -9.30
N GLY A 102 -1.18 -4.88 -9.24
CA GLY A 102 -0.26 -4.74 -10.38
C GLY A 102 -0.64 -3.69 -11.42
N GLY A 103 -1.69 -2.91 -11.18
CA GLY A 103 -2.21 -1.89 -12.08
C GLY A 103 -1.61 -0.50 -11.88
N THR A 104 -2.38 0.54 -12.18
CA THR A 104 -1.99 1.95 -12.00
C THR A 104 -2.90 2.64 -11.00
N TRP A 105 -2.35 3.58 -10.24
CA TRP A 105 -3.15 4.41 -9.35
C TRP A 105 -4.04 5.39 -10.11
N THR A 106 -5.27 5.54 -9.63
CA THR A 106 -6.24 6.55 -10.07
C THR A 106 -6.61 7.42 -8.88
N TYR A 107 -6.44 8.74 -9.02
CA TYR A 107 -6.82 9.68 -7.96
C TYR A 107 -8.32 9.62 -7.74
N SER A 108 -8.76 9.58 -6.47
CA SER A 108 -10.19 9.54 -6.17
C SER A 108 -10.83 10.91 -6.36
N SER A 109 -11.87 10.99 -7.19
CA SER A 109 -12.76 12.16 -7.28
C SER A 109 -13.83 12.18 -6.18
N SER A 110 -13.87 11.16 -5.33
CA SER A 110 -14.87 10.98 -4.26
C SER A 110 -14.20 11.00 -2.90
N GLY A 111 -14.93 11.40 -1.86
CA GLY A 111 -14.43 11.30 -0.48
C GLY A 111 -14.25 9.83 -0.07
N ALA A 112 -13.19 9.52 0.67
CA ALA A 112 -12.90 8.16 1.16
C ALA A 112 -13.99 7.58 2.07
N GLY A 113 -14.84 8.43 2.66
CA GLY A 113 -16.01 7.99 3.44
C GLY A 113 -17.22 7.61 2.59
N SER A 114 -17.22 7.92 1.28
CA SER A 114 -18.37 7.73 0.37
C SER A 114 -18.10 6.77 -0.77
N TYR A 115 -16.83 6.54 -1.14
CA TYR A 115 -16.46 5.56 -2.14
C TYR A 115 -16.48 4.15 -1.54
N ASN A 116 -17.26 3.24 -2.13
CA ASN A 116 -17.32 1.83 -1.76
C ASN A 116 -16.39 1.00 -2.68
N PRO A 117 -15.23 0.53 -2.19
CA PRO A 117 -14.32 -0.29 -2.98
C PRO A 117 -14.89 -1.69 -3.24
N ALA A 118 -14.64 -2.24 -4.44
CA ALA A 118 -15.04 -3.60 -4.75
C ALA A 118 -14.04 -4.61 -4.15
N PRO A 119 -14.46 -5.82 -3.76
CA PRO A 119 -13.54 -6.90 -3.42
C PRO A 119 -12.50 -7.15 -4.52
N GLY A 120 -11.26 -7.42 -4.12
CA GLY A 120 -10.11 -7.61 -5.00
C GLY A 120 -9.42 -6.33 -5.46
N THR A 121 -9.93 -5.14 -5.12
CA THR A 121 -9.28 -3.85 -5.45
C THR A 121 -8.26 -3.43 -4.39
N VAL A 122 -7.55 -2.35 -4.70
CA VAL A 122 -6.56 -1.72 -3.86
C VAL A 122 -6.94 -0.27 -3.60
N GLU A 123 -6.92 0.10 -2.33
CA GLU A 123 -7.13 1.45 -1.85
C GLU A 123 -5.80 2.01 -1.34
N GLY A 124 -5.48 3.24 -1.73
CA GLY A 124 -4.18 3.86 -1.51
C GLY A 124 -4.27 5.22 -0.81
N TRP A 125 -3.32 5.49 0.08
CA TRP A 125 -3.14 6.77 0.75
C TRP A 125 -1.69 7.21 0.74
N SER A 126 -1.45 8.47 0.46
CA SER A 126 -0.12 9.08 0.44
C SER A 126 -0.21 10.55 0.82
N PHE A 127 0.77 11.00 1.61
CA PHE A 127 0.82 12.39 2.06
C PHE A 127 1.64 13.26 1.11
N GLY A 128 1.08 14.37 0.65
CA GLY A 128 1.76 15.33 -0.22
C GLY A 128 0.80 16.23 -0.99
N ALA A 129 1.23 16.73 -2.15
CA ALA A 129 0.42 17.57 -3.04
C ALA A 129 -0.36 16.73 -4.08
N GLY A 130 -1.05 15.69 -3.63
CA GLY A 130 -1.78 14.79 -4.54
C GLY A 130 -0.88 13.84 -5.35
N THR A 131 0.25 13.41 -4.78
CA THR A 131 1.14 12.39 -5.37
C THR A 131 0.64 11.00 -5.00
N ALA A 132 0.61 10.07 -5.95
CA ALA A 132 0.22 8.68 -5.70
C ALA A 132 1.18 7.96 -4.74
N PRO A 133 0.75 6.85 -4.09
CA PRO A 133 1.66 5.97 -3.37
C PRO A 133 2.82 5.54 -4.26
N SER A 134 4.03 5.47 -3.70
CA SER A 134 5.27 5.17 -4.40
C SER A 134 5.39 3.73 -4.89
N THR A 135 4.56 2.83 -4.37
CA THR A 135 4.46 1.42 -4.82
C THR A 135 3.30 1.24 -5.79
N THR A 136 3.44 0.33 -6.76
CA THR A 136 2.31 -0.18 -7.55
C THR A 136 1.23 -0.77 -6.63
N PRO A 137 -0.08 -0.57 -6.92
CA PRO A 137 -1.16 -1.16 -6.13
C PRO A 137 -1.08 -2.69 -5.99
#